data_AF-A0A1Q7JLB0-F1
#
_entry.id   AF-A0A1Q7JLB0-F1
#
_cell.length_a   1.000
_cell.length_b   1.000
_cell.length_c   1.000
_cell.angle_alpha   90.00
_cell.angle_beta   90.00
_cell.angle_gamma   90.00
#
_symmetry.space_group_name_H-M   'P 1'
#
loop_
_entity.id
_entity.type
_entity.pdbx_description
1 polymer ?
#
loop_
_entity_poly.entity_id
_entity_poly.type
_entity_poly.pdbx_seq_one_letter_code
_entity_poly.pdbx_strand_id
1 'polypeptide(L)' 'MRIVTPSEVATQTQNKYLGVLVAAKFARFVNDFPRDRSVDLEQKLPTRALDELVRARLKYRLVRRRRQEV' A
#
# COMPACT_ATOMS: atom_id res chain seq x y z
N MET A 1 -8.60 11.79 10.45
CA MET A 1 -8.47 10.75 9.40
C MET A 1 -8.29 11.45 8.06
N ARG A 2 -7.13 11.33 7.38
CA ARG A 2 -6.91 11.94 6.06
C ARG A 2 -7.78 11.23 5.01
N ILE A 3 -8.45 12.00 4.16
CA ILE A 3 -9.16 11.49 2.99
C ILE A 3 -8.18 11.49 1.82
N VAL A 4 -8.07 10.36 1.13
CA VAL A 4 -7.31 10.22 -0.11
C VAL A 4 -8.29 10.03 -1.26
N THR A 5 -8.20 10.89 -2.26
CA THR A 5 -9.08 10.90 -3.42
C THR A 5 -8.59 9.94 -4.52
N PRO A 6 -9.49 9.43 -5.37
CA PRO A 6 -9.09 8.62 -6.52
C PRO A 6 -8.09 9.32 -7.45
N SER A 7 -8.20 10.64 -7.60
CA SER A 7 -7.31 11.45 -8.43
C SER A 7 -5.89 11.47 -7.87
N GLU A 8 -5.72 11.67 -6.56
CA GLU A 8 -4.40 11.62 -5.91
C GLU A 8 -3.69 10.27 -6.13
N VAL A 9 -4.43 9.16 -6.03
CA VAL A 9 -3.88 7.82 -6.28
C VAL A 9 -3.50 7.64 -7.74
N ALA A 10 -4.36 8.07 -8.67
CA ALA A 10 -4.13 7.95 -10.10
C ALA A 10 -2.92 8.79 -10.55
N THR A 11 -2.70 9.97 -9.99
CA THR A 11 -1.53 10.81 -10.30
C THR A 11 -0.21 10.09 -10.04
N GLN A 12 -0.12 9.33 -8.93
CA GLN A 12 1.11 8.60 -8.59
C GLN A 12 1.26 7.24 -9.28
N THR A 13 0.14 6.60 -9.64
CA THR A 13 0.15 5.21 -10.11
C THR A 13 -0.36 5.01 -11.53
N GLN A 14 -0.70 6.10 -12.22
CA GLN A 14 -1.38 6.18 -13.53
C GLN A 14 -2.80 5.56 -13.54
N ASN A 15 -3.13 4.72 -12.56
CA ASN A 15 -4.41 4.03 -12.46
C ASN A 15 -4.80 3.84 -10.99
N LYS A 16 -5.92 4.45 -10.58
CA LYS A 16 -6.44 4.37 -9.20
C LYS A 16 -6.60 2.95 -8.66
N TYR A 17 -6.99 2.00 -9.51
CA TYR A 17 -7.20 0.61 -9.11
C TYR A 17 -5.87 -0.07 -8.82
N LEU A 18 -4.86 0.18 -9.64
CA LEU A 18 -3.51 -0.34 -9.41
C LEU A 18 -2.96 0.20 -8.08
N GLY A 19 -3.10 1.49 -7.83
CA GLY A 19 -2.63 2.08 -6.58
C GLY A 19 -3.30 1.48 -5.34
N VAL A 20 -4.61 1.23 -5.38
CA VAL A 20 -5.32 0.53 -4.29
C VAL A 20 -4.76 -0.88 -4.07
N LEU A 21 -4.53 -1.64 -5.14
CA LEU A 21 -3.96 -3.00 -5.05
C LEU A 21 -2.54 -2.98 -4.45
N VAL A 22 -1.71 -2.04 -4.86
CA VAL A 22 -0.34 -1.87 -4.33
C VAL A 22 -0.38 -1.53 -2.84
N ALA A 23 -1.17 -0.54 -2.43
CA ALA A 23 -1.30 -0.15 -1.03
C ALA A 23 -1.84 -1.30 -0.16
N ALA A 24 -2.86 -2.02 -0.64
CA ALA A 24 -3.42 -3.17 0.07
C ALA A 24 -2.41 -4.31 0.22
N LYS A 25 -1.65 -4.62 -0.83
CA LYS A 25 -0.60 -5.65 -0.79
C LYS A 25 0.50 -5.27 0.21
N PHE A 26 0.94 -4.01 0.18
CA PHE A 26 1.94 -3.51 1.13
C PHE A 26 1.43 -3.54 2.57
N ALA A 27 0.18 -3.10 2.82
CA ALA A 27 -0.41 -3.13 4.14
C ALA A 27 -0.51 -4.56 4.71
N ARG A 28 -0.86 -5.56 3.87
CA ARG A 28 -0.84 -6.98 4.29
C ARG A 28 0.57 -7.44 4.62
N PHE A 29 1.54 -7.17 3.75
CA PHE A 29 2.95 -7.50 3.99
C PHE A 29 3.46 -6.91 5.32
N VAL A 30 3.15 -5.64 5.61
CA VAL A 30 3.51 -5.02 6.90
C VAL A 30 2.77 -5.64 8.08
N ASN A 31 1.51 -6.04 7.88
CA ASN A 31 0.70 -6.67 8.92
C ASN A 31 1.18 -8.08 9.30
N ASP A 32 1.92 -8.76 8.42
CA ASP A 32 2.47 -10.09 8.69
C ASP A 32 3.65 -10.06 9.68
N PHE A 33 4.24 -8.88 9.96
CA PHE A 33 5.29 -8.74 10.96
C PHE A 33 4.72 -8.74 12.39
N PRO A 34 5.44 -9.31 13.38
CA PRO A 34 5.06 -9.25 14.77
C PRO A 34 4.82 -7.81 15.21
N ARG A 35 3.65 -7.53 15.77
CA ARG A 35 3.29 -6.21 16.29
C ARG A 35 3.64 -6.12 17.76
N ASP A 36 4.42 -5.12 18.11
CA ASP A 36 4.58 -4.71 19.49
C ASP A 36 3.26 -4.10 19.99
N ARG A 37 2.62 -4.75 20.96
CA ARG A 37 1.34 -4.30 21.53
C ARG A 37 1.49 -3.08 22.45
N SER A 38 2.72 -2.73 22.83
CA SER A 38 3.01 -1.52 23.59
C SER A 38 3.08 -0.27 22.71
N VAL A 39 3.22 -0.45 21.39
CA VAL A 39 3.24 0.64 20.42
C VAL A 39 1.84 0.87 19.90
N ASP A 40 1.20 1.93 20.38
CA ASP A 40 -0.08 2.35 19.84
C ASP A 40 0.12 3.04 18.48
N LEU A 41 -0.62 2.58 17.48
CA LEU A 41 -0.50 3.13 16.13
C LEU A 41 -1.53 4.24 15.96
N GLU A 42 -1.05 5.46 15.75
CA GLU A 42 -1.90 6.62 15.44
C GLU A 42 -2.80 6.40 14.20
N GLN A 43 -2.42 5.48 13.30
CA GLN A 43 -3.14 5.23 12.06
C GLN A 43 -3.14 3.75 11.65
N LYS A 44 -4.28 3.27 11.13
CA LYS A 44 -4.43 1.93 10.56
C LYS A 44 -3.50 1.74 9.35
N LEU A 45 -2.92 0.53 9.21
CA LEU A 45 -1.94 0.20 8.16
C LEU A 45 -2.42 0.48 6.73
N PRO A 46 -3.67 0.16 6.32
CA PRO A 46 -4.12 0.45 4.96
C PRO A 46 -4.16 1.95 4.65
N THR A 47 -4.58 2.75 5.63
CA THR A 47 -4.62 4.22 5.49
C THR A 47 -3.20 4.79 5.41
N ARG A 48 -2.28 4.30 6.24
CA ARG A 48 -0.86 4.68 6.19
C ARG A 48 -0.22 4.27 4.85
N ALA A 49 -0.46 3.05 4.38
CA ALA A 49 0.07 2.55 3.11
C ALA A 49 -0.41 3.40 1.92
N LEU A 50 -1.69 3.78 1.90
CA LEU A 50 -2.24 4.64 0.85
C LEU A 50 -1.65 6.06 0.92
N ASP A 51 -1.42 6.59 2.12
CA ASP A 51 -0.79 7.89 2.33
C ASP A 51 0.66 7.92 1.82
N GLU A 52 1.45 6.90 2.16
CA GLU A 52 2.83 6.74 1.70
C GLU A 52 2.92 6.57 0.17
N LEU A 53 1.93 5.92 -0.44
CA LEU A 53 1.82 5.81 -1.90
C LEU A 53 1.56 7.18 -2.55
N VAL A 54 0.57 7.94 -2.05
CA VAL A 54 0.23 9.26 -2.60
C VAL A 54 1.36 10.28 -2.39
N ARG A 55 2.15 10.13 -1.32
CA ARG A 55 3.33 10.96 -1.04
C ARG A 55 4.59 10.52 -1.79
N ALA A 56 4.47 9.55 -2.71
CA ALA A 56 5.59 8.99 -3.50
C ALA A 56 6.74 8.38 -2.65
N ARG A 57 6.44 8.00 -1.39
CA ARG A 57 7.39 7.37 -0.46
C ARG A 57 7.37 5.84 -0.58
N LEU A 58 6.26 5.27 -1.04
CA LEU A 58 6.14 3.86 -1.36
C LEU A 58 6.45 3.63 -2.85
N LYS A 59 7.58 2.97 -3.12
CA LYS A 59 7.98 2.56 -4.48
C LYS A 59 7.58 1.11 -4.74
N TYR A 60 7.14 0.83 -5.96
CA TYR A 60 6.82 -0.53 -6.40
C TYR A 60 7.24 -0.76 -7.85
N ARG A 61 7.30 -2.03 -8.23
CA ARG A 61 7.52 -2.46 -9.62
C ARG A 61 6.56 -3.59 -9.94
N LEU A 62 5.94 -3.53 -11.11
CA LEU A 62 5.17 -4.64 -11.64
C LEU A 62 6.13 -5.73 -12.12
N VAL A 63 5.98 -6.93 -11.56
CA VAL A 63 6.76 -8.10 -11.94
C VAL A 63 5.79 -9.16 -12.42
N ARG A 64 6.08 -9.77 -13.58
CA ARG A 64 5.28 -10.91 -14.06
C ARG A 64 5.37 -12.05 -13.05
N ARG A 65 4.22 -12.68 -12.77
CA ARG A 65 4.21 -13.91 -11.97
C ARG A 65 5.00 -14.97 -12.72
N ARG A 66 6.04 -15.54 -12.09
CA ARG A 66 6.73 -16.71 -12.64
C ARG A 66 5.72 -17.86 -12.67
N ARG A 67 5.58 -18.53 -13.82
CA ARG A 67 4.89 -19.83 -13.86
C ARG A 67 5.76 -20.80 -13.06
N GLN A 68 5.21 -21.41 -12.02
CA GLN A 68 5.80 -22.64 -11.48
C GLN A 68 5.54 -23.70 -12.54
N GLU A 69 6.61 -24.32 -13.06
CA GLU A 69 6.46 -25.61 -13.74
C GLU A 69 5.88 -26.58 -12.70
N VAL A 70 4.71 -27.13 -13.04
CA VAL A 70 4.00 -28.14 -12.25
C VAL A 70 4.38 -29.50 -12.81
#